data_AF-A0A2K4FC11-F1
#
_entry.id   AF-A0A2K4FC11-F1
#
_cell.length_a   1.000
_cell.length_b   1.000
_cell.length_c   1.000
_cell.angle_alpha   90.00
_cell.angle_beta   90.00
_cell.angle_gamma   90.00
#
_symmetry.space_group_name_H-M   'P 1'
#
loop_
_entity.id
_entity.type
_entity.pdbx_description
1 polymer ?
#
loop_
_entity_poly.entity_id
_entity_poly.type
_entity_poly.pdbx_seq_one_letter_code
_entity_poly.pdbx_strand_id
1 'polypeptide(L)'
;MSEFLAAIAGGILSLVGTIFMMKWQFKREDDIRNKDYDNEIISMIDLVTYKAAKVRNTEFTYQMANYNHSFTSDNFAKLERYFKLLDDQLQELILKVSHHSDNPQDKIQKLLQYYEPVEKQFSALTVAFEIYSNNFDSTNRNIIVNSKRLLDQRIEEFIGNISQFARKVYCHSVYQPSLNPLVNKADAITKNNKK
;
A
#
# COMPACT_ATOMS: atom_id res chain seq x y z
N MET A 1 -40.30 58.85 8.43
CA MET A 1 -38.83 58.91 8.66
C MET A 1 -38.33 57.68 9.43
N SER A 2 -39.02 57.20 10.47
CA SER A 2 -38.62 55.98 11.21
C SER A 2 -38.71 54.69 10.37
N GLU A 3 -39.72 54.54 9.51
CA GLU A 3 -39.90 53.35 8.66
C GLU A 3 -38.82 53.20 7.57
N PHE A 4 -38.32 54.32 7.03
CA PHE A 4 -37.22 54.32 6.05
C PHE A 4 -35.87 53.95 6.69
N LEU A 5 -35.60 54.44 7.90
CA LEU A 5 -34.42 54.06 8.68
C LEU A 5 -34.48 52.59 9.13
N ALA A 6 -35.66 52.09 9.49
CA ALA A 6 -35.87 50.68 9.84
C ALA A 6 -35.69 49.74 8.63
N ALA A 7 -36.16 50.13 7.44
CA ALA A 7 -35.97 49.37 6.21
C ALA A 7 -34.49 49.29 5.78
N ILE A 8 -33.74 50.40 5.91
CA ILE A 8 -32.29 50.42 5.65
C ILE A 8 -31.53 49.59 6.69
N ALA A 9 -31.87 49.71 7.97
CA ALA A 9 -31.27 48.91 9.04
C ALA A 9 -31.57 47.41 8.88
N GLY A 10 -32.80 47.05 8.50
CA GLY A 10 -33.21 45.67 8.20
C GLY A 10 -32.50 45.10 6.96
N GLY A 11 -32.31 45.92 5.92
CA GLY A 11 -31.55 45.55 4.72
C GLY A 11 -30.06 45.30 5.00
N ILE A 12 -29.43 46.14 5.83
CA ILE A 12 -28.02 45.97 6.24
C ILE A 12 -27.84 44.74 7.13
N LEU A 13 -28.74 44.51 8.10
CA LEU A 13 -28.67 43.33 8.98
C LEU A 13 -28.92 42.03 8.20
N SER A 14 -29.82 42.04 7.23
CA SER A 14 -30.05 40.92 6.30
C SER A 14 -28.80 40.58 5.48
N LEU A 15 -28.10 41.59 4.94
CA LEU A 15 -26.86 41.40 4.18
C LEU A 15 -25.72 40.83 5.05
N VAL A 16 -25.54 41.35 6.26
CA VAL A 16 -24.52 40.84 7.20
C VAL A 16 -24.82 39.40 7.60
N GLY A 17 -26.09 39.08 7.91
CA GLY A 17 -26.51 37.71 8.23
C GLY A 17 -26.32 36.74 7.07
N THR A 18 -26.60 37.18 5.84
CA THR A 18 -26.41 36.38 4.62
C THR A 18 -24.94 36.10 4.35
N ILE A 19 -24.07 37.10 4.48
CA ILE A 19 -22.61 36.93 4.30
C ILE A 19 -22.05 35.98 5.38
N PHE A 20 -22.51 36.10 6.63
CA PHE A 20 -22.09 35.21 7.71
C PHE A 20 -22.55 33.77 7.47
N MET A 21 -23.82 33.55 7.12
CA MET A 21 -24.33 32.21 6.76
C MET A 21 -23.57 31.61 5.59
N MET A 22 -23.31 32.39 4.54
CA MET A 22 -22.59 31.94 3.36
C MET A 22 -21.15 31.53 3.72
N LYS A 23 -20.44 32.31 4.53
CA LYS A 23 -19.11 31.92 5.05
C LYS A 23 -19.16 30.66 5.90
N TRP A 24 -20.20 30.50 6.73
CA TRP A 24 -20.38 29.31 7.55
C TRP A 24 -20.69 28.07 6.69
N GLN A 25 -21.52 28.21 5.66
CA GLN A 25 -21.82 27.17 4.68
C GLN A 25 -20.56 26.76 3.90
N PHE A 26 -19.80 27.71 3.37
CA PHE A 26 -18.53 27.40 2.69
C PHE A 26 -17.54 26.69 3.60
N LYS A 27 -17.38 27.15 4.85
CA LYS A 27 -16.50 26.48 5.81
C LYS A 27 -16.97 25.05 6.10
N ARG A 28 -18.28 24.84 6.26
CA ARG A 28 -18.85 23.51 6.49
C ARG A 28 -18.68 22.60 5.27
N GLU A 29 -18.85 23.11 4.06
CA GLU A 29 -18.61 22.37 2.82
C GLU A 29 -17.14 21.98 2.67
N ASP A 30 -16.22 22.90 2.97
CA ASP A 30 -14.78 22.63 2.98
C ASP A 30 -14.41 21.57 4.03
N ASP A 31 -14.98 21.65 5.24
CA ASP A 31 -14.76 20.66 6.32
C ASP A 31 -15.30 19.27 5.93
N ILE A 32 -16.48 19.20 5.30
CA ILE A 32 -17.05 17.94 4.80
C ILE A 32 -16.15 17.36 3.71
N ARG A 33 -15.75 18.20 2.73
CA ARG A 33 -14.91 17.78 1.62
C ARG A 33 -13.55 17.25 2.08
N ASN A 34 -12.91 17.92 3.04
CA ASN A 34 -11.65 17.46 3.63
C ASN A 34 -11.81 16.11 4.35
N LYS A 35 -12.90 15.93 5.08
CA LYS A 35 -13.21 14.66 5.73
C LYS A 35 -13.44 13.53 4.73
N ASP A 36 -14.09 13.81 3.60
CA ASP A 36 -14.29 12.82 2.53
C ASP A 36 -12.96 12.41 1.89
N TYR A 37 -12.03 13.36 1.70
CA TYR A 37 -10.68 13.04 1.23
C TYR A 37 -9.90 12.17 2.22
N ASP A 38 -9.95 12.49 3.52
CA ASP A 38 -9.29 11.68 4.54
C ASP A 38 -9.85 10.25 4.57
N ASN A 39 -11.18 10.09 4.46
CA ASN A 39 -11.82 8.78 4.40
C ASN A 39 -11.40 7.97 3.15
N GLU A 40 -11.26 8.64 2.00
CA GLU A 40 -10.78 8.01 0.77
C GLU A 40 -9.33 7.54 0.93
N ILE A 41 -8.45 8.41 1.45
CA ILE A 41 -7.04 8.08 1.72
C ILE A 41 -6.94 6.89 2.69
N ILE A 42 -7.72 6.91 3.78
CA ILE A 42 -7.79 5.81 4.75
C ILE A 42 -8.20 4.51 4.07
N SER A 43 -9.22 4.55 3.22
CA SER A 43 -9.68 3.36 2.48
C SER A 43 -8.61 2.83 1.54
N MET A 44 -7.85 3.71 0.89
CA MET A 44 -6.73 3.33 0.01
C MET A 44 -5.57 2.73 0.79
N ILE A 45 -5.29 3.21 2.01
CA ILE A 45 -4.29 2.61 2.91
C ILE A 45 -4.68 1.15 3.23
N ASP A 46 -5.95 0.87 3.54
CA ASP A 46 -6.42 -0.50 3.77
C ASP A 46 -6.31 -1.37 2.51
N LEU A 47 -6.55 -0.81 1.32
CA LEU A 47 -6.35 -1.52 0.06
C LEU A 47 -4.87 -1.84 -0.20
N VAL A 48 -3.95 -0.93 0.16
CA VAL A 48 -2.50 -1.17 0.07
C VAL A 48 -2.10 -2.34 0.96
N THR A 49 -2.54 -2.38 2.23
CA THR A 49 -2.18 -3.51 3.12
C THR A 49 -2.77 -4.83 2.64
N TYR A 50 -4.00 -4.81 2.14
CA TYR A 50 -4.64 -5.99 1.55
C TYR A 50 -3.91 -6.51 0.30
N LYS A 51 -3.51 -5.61 -0.61
CA LYS A 51 -2.79 -6.00 -1.83
C LYS A 51 -1.37 -6.47 -1.52
N ALA A 52 -0.69 -5.85 -0.56
CA ALA A 52 0.61 -6.30 -0.08
C ALA A 52 0.53 -7.72 0.49
N ALA A 53 -0.52 -8.02 1.26
CA ALA A 53 -0.75 -9.38 1.75
C ALA A 53 -0.94 -10.41 0.62
N LYS A 54 -1.57 -10.07 -0.50
CA LYS A 54 -1.68 -10.98 -1.65
C LYS A 54 -0.33 -11.33 -2.25
N VAL A 55 0.59 -10.36 -2.34
CA VAL A 55 1.96 -10.62 -2.80
C VAL A 55 2.65 -11.59 -1.85
N ARG A 56 2.63 -11.30 -0.53
CA ARG A 56 3.24 -12.15 0.51
C ARG A 56 2.67 -13.56 0.51
N ASN A 57 1.35 -13.69 0.45
CA ASN A 57 0.66 -14.98 0.54
C ASN A 57 0.78 -15.85 -0.73
N THR A 58 1.46 -15.38 -1.78
CA THR A 58 1.78 -16.24 -2.92
C THR A 58 2.81 -17.29 -2.51
N GLU A 59 2.46 -18.57 -2.70
CA GLU A 59 3.18 -19.69 -2.13
C GLU A 59 4.44 -20.05 -2.94
N PHE A 60 5.57 -20.14 -2.24
CA PHE A 60 6.81 -20.70 -2.75
C PHE A 60 7.33 -21.69 -1.72
N THR A 61 7.47 -22.96 -2.08
CA THR A 61 8.05 -23.98 -1.20
C THR A 61 9.28 -24.60 -1.83
N TYR A 62 10.22 -25.06 -1.02
CA TYR A 62 11.43 -25.72 -1.52
C TYR A 62 11.10 -26.97 -2.34
N GLN A 63 10.09 -27.74 -1.94
CA GLN A 63 9.66 -28.92 -2.68
C GLN A 63 9.19 -28.55 -4.09
N MET A 64 8.28 -27.58 -4.21
CA MET A 64 7.74 -27.19 -5.52
C MET A 64 8.81 -26.53 -6.38
N ALA A 65 9.66 -25.68 -5.81
CA ALA A 65 10.79 -25.12 -6.54
C ALA A 65 11.78 -26.19 -7.02
N ASN A 66 12.00 -27.27 -6.26
CA ASN A 66 12.95 -28.30 -6.70
C ASN A 66 12.39 -29.29 -7.71
N TYR A 67 11.08 -29.56 -7.69
CA TYR A 67 10.49 -30.66 -8.43
C TYR A 67 9.39 -30.26 -9.42
N ASN A 68 8.87 -29.03 -9.35
CA ASN A 68 7.78 -28.57 -10.18
C ASN A 68 8.04 -27.16 -10.75
N HIS A 69 8.71 -27.15 -11.92
CA HIS A 69 9.04 -25.93 -12.64
C HIS A 69 7.80 -25.12 -13.04
N SER A 70 6.77 -25.79 -13.59
CA SER A 70 5.53 -25.14 -14.03
C SER A 70 4.83 -24.45 -12.87
N PHE A 71 4.60 -25.16 -11.76
CA PHE A 71 3.92 -24.60 -10.59
C PHE A 71 4.64 -23.36 -10.04
N THR A 72 5.97 -23.41 -9.95
CA THR A 72 6.76 -22.28 -9.47
C THR A 72 6.68 -21.09 -10.43
N SER A 73 6.64 -21.36 -11.73
CA SER A 73 6.48 -20.33 -12.77
C SER A 73 5.09 -19.70 -12.76
N ASP A 74 4.04 -20.50 -12.60
CA ASP A 74 2.67 -20.03 -12.49
C ASP A 74 2.48 -19.15 -11.24
N ASN A 75 3.07 -19.56 -10.12
CA ASN A 75 3.05 -18.77 -8.89
C ASN A 75 3.88 -17.48 -9.02
N PHE A 76 4.99 -17.49 -9.77
CA PHE A 76 5.74 -16.28 -10.06
C PHE A 76 4.90 -15.30 -10.90
N ALA A 77 4.27 -15.75 -11.99
CA ALA A 77 3.39 -14.89 -12.81
C ALA A 77 2.21 -14.33 -11.99
N LYS A 78 1.64 -15.13 -11.08
CA LYS A 78 0.61 -14.68 -10.15
C LYS A 78 1.13 -13.60 -9.19
N LEU A 79 2.34 -13.80 -8.67
CA LEU A 79 3.02 -12.85 -7.78
C LEU A 79 3.28 -11.53 -8.50
N GLU A 80 3.83 -11.54 -9.72
CA GLU A 80 4.06 -10.33 -10.51
C GLU A 80 2.77 -9.53 -10.72
N ARG A 81 1.68 -10.21 -11.06
CA ARG A 81 0.37 -9.55 -11.19
C ARG A 81 -0.07 -8.90 -9.89
N TYR A 82 0.09 -9.56 -8.75
CA TYR A 82 -0.26 -8.98 -7.46
C TYR A 82 0.66 -7.82 -7.07
N PHE A 83 1.95 -7.92 -7.41
CA PHE A 83 2.91 -6.87 -7.16
C PHE A 83 2.54 -5.61 -7.97
N LYS A 84 2.21 -5.78 -9.25
CA LYS A 84 1.70 -4.67 -10.08
C LYS A 84 0.45 -4.03 -9.49
N LEU A 85 -0.51 -4.82 -9.01
CA LEU A 85 -1.73 -4.26 -8.39
C LEU A 85 -1.42 -3.47 -7.12
N LEU A 86 -0.45 -3.90 -6.32
CA LEU A 86 0.05 -3.19 -5.15
C LEU A 86 0.72 -1.87 -5.57
N ASP A 87 1.60 -1.92 -6.55
CA ASP A 87 2.32 -0.77 -7.07
C ASP A 87 1.37 0.30 -7.60
N ASP A 88 0.45 -0.08 -8.48
CA ASP A 88 -0.59 0.80 -9.03
C ASP A 88 -1.42 1.43 -7.88
N GLN A 89 -1.77 0.65 -6.84
CA GLN A 89 -2.53 1.18 -5.69
C GLN A 89 -1.75 2.21 -4.87
N LEU A 90 -0.45 1.97 -4.66
CA LEU A 90 0.39 2.88 -3.90
C LEU A 90 0.59 4.19 -4.67
N GLN A 91 0.76 4.13 -5.99
CA GLN A 91 0.83 5.31 -6.84
C GLN A 91 -0.47 6.12 -6.77
N GLU A 92 -1.64 5.48 -6.84
CA GLU A 92 -2.93 6.15 -6.65
C GLU A 92 -3.04 6.81 -5.27
N LEU A 93 -2.60 6.13 -4.21
CA LEU A 93 -2.56 6.69 -2.85
C LEU A 93 -1.65 7.92 -2.77
N ILE A 94 -0.44 7.86 -3.35
CA ILE A 94 0.50 8.97 -3.39
C ILE A 94 -0.11 10.18 -4.10
N LEU A 95 -0.77 9.96 -5.25
CA LEU A 95 -1.47 11.01 -5.99
C LEU A 95 -2.63 11.62 -5.19
N LYS A 96 -3.34 10.81 -4.41
CA LYS A 96 -4.41 11.33 -3.55
C LYS A 96 -3.86 12.13 -2.38
N VAL A 97 -2.81 11.64 -1.74
CA VAL A 97 -2.10 12.37 -0.67
C VAL A 97 -1.53 13.69 -1.20
N SER A 98 -0.99 13.72 -2.43
CA SER A 98 -0.39 14.93 -2.99
C SER A 98 -1.39 16.07 -3.19
N HIS A 99 -2.63 15.75 -3.55
CA HIS A 99 -3.67 16.75 -3.85
C HIS A 99 -4.52 17.14 -2.64
N HIS A 100 -4.66 16.25 -1.66
CA HIS A 100 -5.72 16.37 -0.66
C HIS A 100 -5.26 16.24 0.79
N SER A 101 -3.95 16.19 1.03
CA SER A 101 -3.41 16.05 2.38
C SER A 101 -2.55 17.24 2.79
N ASP A 102 -2.65 17.62 4.06
CA ASP A 102 -1.72 18.59 4.66
C ASP A 102 -0.29 18.05 4.68
N ASN A 103 0.70 18.90 4.40
CA ASN A 103 2.13 18.51 4.32
C ASN A 103 2.35 17.26 3.43
N PRO A 104 1.93 17.30 2.16
CA PRO A 104 1.94 16.14 1.29
C PRO A 104 3.35 15.58 1.07
N GLN A 105 4.36 16.46 1.01
CA GLN A 105 5.75 16.08 0.77
C GLN A 105 6.28 15.09 1.81
N ASP A 106 6.09 15.37 3.10
CA ASP A 106 6.57 14.50 4.19
C ASP A 106 5.84 13.16 4.20
N LYS A 107 4.54 13.18 3.88
CA LYS A 107 3.70 11.97 3.83
C LYS A 107 4.13 11.08 2.66
N ILE A 108 4.32 11.66 1.48
CA ILE A 108 4.77 10.96 0.27
C ILE A 108 6.17 10.39 0.47
N GLN A 109 7.10 11.16 1.04
CA GLN A 109 8.46 10.70 1.30
C GLN A 109 8.47 9.46 2.21
N LYS A 110 7.65 9.45 3.26
CA LYS A 110 7.52 8.28 4.15
C LYS A 110 6.95 7.07 3.42
N LEU A 111 5.90 7.26 2.63
CA LEU A 111 5.29 6.17 1.84
C LEU A 111 6.32 5.54 0.89
N LEU A 112 7.09 6.35 0.16
CA LEU A 112 8.15 5.89 -0.73
C LEU A 112 9.29 5.18 0.03
N GLN A 113 9.76 5.75 1.14
CA GLN A 113 10.80 5.14 1.98
C GLN A 113 10.40 3.78 2.53
N TYR A 114 9.12 3.57 2.86
CA TYR A 114 8.64 2.28 3.31
C TYR A 114 8.54 1.26 2.18
N TYR A 115 8.27 1.71 0.95
CA TYR A 115 8.06 0.85 -0.20
C TYR A 115 9.34 0.46 -0.94
N GLU A 116 10.35 1.33 -0.99
CA GLU A 116 11.63 1.08 -1.68
C GLU A 116 12.29 -0.28 -1.32
N PRO A 117 12.33 -0.72 -0.04
CA PRO A 117 12.86 -2.05 0.30
C PRO A 117 12.08 -3.22 -0.31
N VAL A 118 10.77 -3.05 -0.51
CA VAL A 118 9.88 -4.05 -1.12
C VAL A 118 10.17 -4.14 -2.61
N GLU A 119 10.23 -2.99 -3.30
CA GLU A 119 10.58 -2.90 -4.73
C GLU A 119 11.93 -3.55 -5.01
N LYS A 120 12.95 -3.20 -4.22
CA LYS A 120 14.30 -3.76 -4.34
C LYS A 120 14.31 -5.28 -4.23
N GLN A 121 13.54 -5.85 -3.29
CA GLN A 121 13.47 -7.31 -3.13
C GLN A 121 12.61 -7.99 -4.19
N PHE A 122 11.62 -7.31 -4.74
CA PHE A 122 10.90 -7.81 -5.89
C PHE A 122 11.81 -7.89 -7.12
N SER A 123 12.62 -6.87 -7.41
CA SER A 123 13.60 -6.93 -8.50
C SER A 123 14.62 -8.06 -8.31
N ALA A 124 15.11 -8.25 -7.08
CA ALA A 124 16.01 -9.37 -6.78
C ALA A 124 15.33 -10.74 -6.98
N LEU A 125 14.04 -10.85 -6.65
CA LEU A 125 13.25 -12.05 -6.90
C LEU A 125 13.08 -12.32 -8.40
N THR A 126 12.84 -11.29 -9.22
CA THR A 126 12.76 -11.42 -10.69
C THR A 126 14.05 -11.97 -11.27
N VAL A 127 15.21 -11.44 -10.86
CA VAL A 127 16.52 -11.97 -11.29
C VAL A 127 16.70 -13.43 -10.83
N ALA A 128 16.31 -13.76 -9.59
CA ALA A 128 16.35 -15.14 -9.11
C ALA A 128 15.43 -16.07 -9.92
N PHE A 129 14.29 -15.57 -10.40
CA PHE A 129 13.36 -16.31 -11.25
C PHE A 129 13.94 -16.55 -12.64
N GLU A 130 14.54 -15.55 -13.28
CA GLU A 130 15.21 -15.73 -14.57
C GLU A 130 16.33 -16.78 -14.52
N ILE A 131 17.14 -16.75 -13.45
CA ILE A 131 18.18 -17.76 -13.24
C ILE A 131 17.54 -19.14 -13.06
N TYR A 132 16.48 -19.21 -12.27
CA TYR A 132 15.73 -20.44 -12.01
C TYR A 132 15.10 -21.03 -13.27
N SER A 133 14.45 -20.20 -14.10
CA SER A 133 13.75 -20.65 -15.31
C SER A 133 14.71 -21.09 -16.41
N ASN A 134 15.79 -20.33 -16.61
CA ASN A 134 16.75 -20.58 -17.68
C ASN A 134 17.71 -21.74 -17.37
N ASN A 135 17.94 -22.02 -16.08
CA ASN A 135 18.92 -23.01 -15.63
C ASN A 135 18.30 -24.02 -14.66
N PHE A 136 17.03 -24.36 -14.83
CA PHE A 136 16.31 -25.20 -13.87
C PHE A 136 17.08 -26.47 -13.51
N ASP A 137 17.71 -27.16 -14.47
CA ASP A 137 18.44 -28.40 -14.21
C ASP A 137 19.83 -28.23 -13.58
N SER A 138 20.46 -27.07 -13.78
CA SER A 138 21.84 -26.80 -13.41
C SER A 138 22.01 -25.85 -12.22
N THR A 139 20.95 -25.15 -11.80
CA THR A 139 21.00 -24.15 -10.72
C THR A 139 20.55 -24.70 -9.36
N ASN A 140 20.99 -24.02 -8.29
CA ASN A 140 20.40 -24.21 -6.97
C ASN A 140 18.98 -23.64 -6.93
N ARG A 141 17.99 -24.52 -7.11
CA ARG A 141 16.56 -24.19 -7.12
C ARG A 141 16.04 -23.61 -5.80
N ASN A 142 16.78 -23.74 -4.69
CA ASN A 142 16.39 -23.09 -3.43
C ASN A 142 16.52 -21.57 -3.47
N ILE A 143 17.26 -21.00 -4.45
CA ILE A 143 17.51 -19.55 -4.54
C ILE A 143 16.19 -18.78 -4.73
N ILE A 144 15.24 -19.29 -5.53
CA ILE A 144 13.96 -18.61 -5.76
C ILE A 144 13.14 -18.50 -4.46
N VAL A 145 13.08 -19.58 -3.69
CA VAL A 145 12.35 -19.63 -2.41
C VAL A 145 13.02 -18.75 -1.36
N ASN A 146 14.36 -18.76 -1.30
CA ASN A 146 15.09 -17.88 -0.40
C ASN A 146 14.86 -16.40 -0.73
N SER A 147 14.85 -16.05 -2.02
CA SER A 147 14.59 -14.68 -2.48
C SER A 147 13.17 -14.26 -2.15
N LYS A 148 12.18 -15.13 -2.40
CA LYS A 148 10.77 -14.88 -2.05
C LYS A 148 10.60 -14.69 -0.54
N ARG A 149 11.27 -15.50 0.29
CA ARG A 149 11.23 -15.36 1.75
C ARG A 149 11.73 -13.99 2.20
N LEU A 150 12.75 -13.41 1.55
CA LEU A 150 13.22 -12.06 1.87
C LEU A 150 12.20 -10.99 1.44
N LEU A 151 11.55 -11.16 0.29
CA LEU A 151 10.44 -10.28 -0.13
C LEU A 151 9.30 -10.33 0.91
N ASP A 152 8.96 -11.52 1.41
CA ASP A 152 7.89 -11.69 2.41
C ASP A 152 8.18 -10.95 3.71
N GLN A 153 9.44 -10.97 4.16
CA GLN A 153 9.89 -10.18 5.31
C GLN A 153 9.74 -8.68 5.06
N ARG A 154 10.13 -8.19 3.88
CA ARG A 154 9.98 -6.76 3.53
C ARG A 154 8.52 -6.34 3.42
N ILE A 155 7.65 -7.21 2.92
CA ILE A 155 6.22 -6.92 2.86
C ILE A 155 5.61 -6.86 4.27
N GLU A 156 6.01 -7.75 5.18
CA GLU A 156 5.58 -7.72 6.57
C GLU A 156 6.02 -6.42 7.27
N GLU A 157 7.27 -6.02 7.10
CA GLU A 157 7.79 -4.73 7.57
C GLU A 157 7.01 -3.55 6.97
N PHE A 158 6.73 -3.58 5.66
CA PHE A 158 5.96 -2.57 4.96
C PHE A 158 4.53 -2.44 5.52
N ILE A 159 3.81 -3.54 5.71
CA ILE A 159 2.47 -3.54 6.32
C ILE A 159 2.52 -2.95 7.73
N GLY A 160 3.55 -3.28 8.51
CA GLY A 160 3.78 -2.70 9.84
C GLY A 160 4.01 -1.18 9.78
N ASN A 161 4.83 -0.71 8.85
CA ASN A 161 5.12 0.71 8.66
C ASN A 161 3.89 1.50 8.20
N ILE A 162 3.12 0.96 7.24
CA ILE A 162 1.84 1.54 6.80
C ILE A 162 0.84 1.59 7.96
N SER A 163 0.79 0.54 8.78
CA SER A 163 -0.07 0.51 9.96
C SER A 163 0.27 1.62 10.96
N GLN A 164 1.56 1.83 11.22
CA GLN A 164 2.00 2.92 12.09
C GLN A 164 1.78 4.30 11.47
N PHE A 165 1.98 4.44 10.16
CA PHE A 165 1.73 5.66 9.41
C PHE A 165 0.26 6.09 9.52
N ALA A 166 -0.67 5.19 9.20
CA ALA A 166 -2.10 5.46 9.27
C ALA A 166 -2.55 5.85 10.69
N ARG A 167 -2.03 5.15 11.71
CA ARG A 167 -2.33 5.46 13.10
C ARG A 167 -1.84 6.84 13.52
N LYS A 168 -0.63 7.24 13.11
CA LYS A 168 -0.02 8.51 13.51
C LYS A 168 -0.55 9.71 12.72
N VAL A 169 -0.86 9.51 11.44
CA VAL A 169 -1.19 10.59 10.51
C VAL A 169 -2.70 10.78 10.36
N TYR A 170 -3.46 9.68 10.38
CA TYR A 170 -4.91 9.69 10.12
C TYR A 170 -5.73 9.14 11.29
N CYS A 171 -5.11 8.84 12.43
CA CYS A 171 -5.76 8.22 13.59
C CYS A 171 -6.55 6.94 13.23
N HIS A 172 -6.13 6.22 12.18
CA HIS A 172 -6.81 5.05 11.65
C HIS A 172 -6.18 3.75 12.11
N SER A 173 -7.02 2.75 12.41
CA SER A 173 -6.59 1.37 12.67
C SER A 173 -6.75 0.55 11.40
N VAL A 174 -5.62 0.25 10.76
CA VAL A 174 -5.58 -0.37 9.44
C VAL A 174 -6.04 -1.82 9.50
N TYR A 175 -6.70 -2.28 8.44
CA TYR A 175 -7.00 -3.68 8.21
C TYR A 175 -5.75 -4.55 8.40
N GLN A 176 -5.88 -5.59 9.22
CA GLN A 176 -4.83 -6.55 9.52
C GLN A 176 -5.07 -7.83 8.71
N PRO A 177 -4.43 -8.01 7.55
CA PRO A 177 -4.58 -9.21 6.75
C PRO A 177 -4.00 -10.43 7.48
N SER A 178 -4.62 -11.60 7.26
CA SER A 178 -3.99 -12.87 7.64
C SER A 178 -2.82 -13.17 6.70
N LEU A 179 -1.64 -13.42 7.27
CA LEU A 179 -0.41 -13.63 6.52
C LEU A 179 0.07 -15.06 6.71
N ASN A 180 0.45 -15.71 5.61
CA ASN A 180 1.01 -17.05 5.65
C ASN A 180 2.33 -17.05 6.44
N PRO A 181 2.64 -18.14 7.17
CA PRO A 181 3.90 -18.25 7.88
C PRO A 181 5.07 -18.14 6.89
N LEU A 182 6.17 -17.53 7.35
CA LEU A 182 7.40 -17.49 6.56
C LEU A 182 7.92 -18.92 6.37
N VAL A 183 8.34 -19.22 5.14
CA VAL A 183 8.97 -20.50 4.81
C VAL A 183 10.22 -20.70 5.68
N ASN A 184 10.32 -21.85 6.35
CA ASN A 184 11.46 -22.13 7.21
C ASN A 184 12.69 -22.44 6.35
N LYS A 185 13.79 -21.71 6.57
CA LYS A 185 15.04 -21.91 5.83
C LYS A 185 15.62 -23.32 6.02
N ALA A 186 15.33 -23.96 7.15
CA ALA A 186 15.76 -25.34 7.43
C ALA A 186 15.16 -26.37 6.45
N ASP A 187 14.04 -26.04 5.81
CA ASP A 187 13.36 -26.94 4.86
C ASP A 187 14.02 -26.94 3.47
N ALA A 188 15.11 -26.18 3.30
CA ALA A 188 15.86 -26.12 2.04
C ALA A 188 16.41 -27.49 1.66
N ILE A 189 16.15 -27.91 0.42
CA ILE A 189 16.59 -29.22 -0.07
C ILE A 189 18.08 -29.16 -0.37
N THR A 190 18.89 -29.82 0.43
CA THR A 190 20.30 -30.05 0.10
C THR A 190 20.36 -31.25 -0.85
N LYS A 191 20.79 -31.03 -2.09
CA LYS A 191 21.17 -32.16 -2.96
C LYS A 191 22.36 -32.84 -2.28
N ASN A 192 22.13 -33.98 -1.62
CA ASN A 192 23.22 -34.86 -1.22
C ASN A 192 23.94 -35.27 -2.51
N ASN A 193 25.17 -34.79 -2.69
CA ASN A 193 26.10 -35.37 -3.65
C ASN A 193 26.49 -36.76 -3.14
N LYS A 194 25.59 -37.74 -3.30
CA LYS A 194 26.00 -39.14 -3.35
C LYS A 194 26.47 -39.40 -4.78
N LYS A 195 27.79 -39.21 -4.97
CA LYS A 195 28.54 -40.08 -5.89
C LYS A 195 28.68 -41.44 -5.24
#